data_AF-A0A7C6Y609-F1
#
_entry.id   AF-A0A7C6Y609-F1
#
_cell.length_a   1.000
_cell.length_b   1.000
_cell.length_c   1.000
_cell.angle_alpha   90.00
_cell.angle_beta   90.00
_cell.angle_gamma   90.00
#
_symmetry.space_group_name_H-M   'P 1'
#
loop_
_entity.id
_entity.type
_entity.pdbx_description
1 polymer ?
#
loop_
_entity_poly.entity_id
_entity_poly.type
_entity_poly.pdbx_seq_one_letter_code
_entity_poly.pdbx_strand_id
1 'polypeptide(L)'
;MIGIREQITWVIYFLFFGYFLAAMNDILSYVLNKFRINQVLSYIFQFIFWLGLAYLATEYMMKITKGALTIYAFGFFVLGALIHIIYFSKPFQKDLAHCDQFLSKIYRKIKKVIIIIVIPKEVLVFGHKLLPKKKTFVWLKQKFSKIFRREKSSINEKNLDFDGDNIKPLSSQRL
;
A
#
# COMPACT_ATOMS: atom_id res chain seq x y z
N MET A 1 6.49 12.33 -43.59
CA MET A 1 6.16 13.50 -42.75
C MET A 1 5.06 13.08 -41.80
N ILE A 2 5.30 13.22 -40.50
CA ILE A 2 4.27 12.92 -39.48
C ILE A 2 3.16 13.94 -39.65
N GLY A 3 1.92 13.46 -39.78
CA GLY A 3 0.77 14.34 -39.92
C GLY A 3 0.48 15.09 -38.62
N ILE A 4 -0.03 16.31 -38.71
CA ILE A 4 -0.46 17.11 -37.54
C ILE A 4 -1.44 16.33 -36.65
N ARG A 5 -2.32 15.51 -37.26
CA ARG A 5 -3.22 14.62 -36.51
C ARG A 5 -2.46 13.62 -35.63
N GLU A 6 -1.42 13.00 -36.15
CA GLU A 6 -0.62 12.01 -35.41
C GLU A 6 0.13 12.68 -34.26
N GLN A 7 0.66 13.90 -34.47
CA GLN A 7 1.28 14.68 -33.40
C GLN A 7 0.30 15.00 -32.27
N ILE A 8 -0.91 15.48 -32.60
CA ILE A 8 -1.95 15.76 -31.59
C ILE A 8 -2.32 14.48 -30.83
N THR A 9 -2.47 13.35 -31.54
CA THR A 9 -2.74 12.05 -30.94
C THR A 9 -1.63 11.63 -29.96
N TRP A 10 -0.35 11.81 -30.33
CA TRP A 10 0.76 11.56 -29.42
C TRP A 10 0.70 12.43 -28.17
N VAL A 11 0.47 13.74 -28.33
CA VAL A 11 0.37 14.68 -27.20
C VAL A 11 -0.68 14.22 -26.19
N ILE A 12 -1.87 13.84 -26.67
CA ILE A 12 -2.96 13.37 -25.81
C ILE A 12 -2.55 12.08 -25.08
N TYR A 13 -1.98 11.11 -25.79
CA TYR A 13 -1.55 9.85 -25.19
C TYR A 13 -0.46 10.05 -24.13
N PHE A 14 0.53 10.89 -24.39
CA PHE A 14 1.61 11.18 -23.43
C PHE A 14 1.09 11.91 -22.19
N LEU A 15 0.12 12.82 -22.36
CA LEU A 15 -0.51 13.52 -21.24
C LEU A 15 -1.28 12.54 -20.34
N PHE A 16 -2.10 11.66 -20.91
CA PHE A 16 -2.79 10.61 -20.16
C PHE A 16 -1.82 9.61 -19.53
N PHE A 17 -0.73 9.28 -20.21
CA PHE A 17 0.29 8.37 -19.71
C PHE A 17 1.04 8.95 -18.50
N GLY A 18 1.38 10.24 -18.54
CA GLY A 18 1.95 10.97 -17.41
C GLY A 18 1.02 11.01 -16.20
N TYR A 19 -0.26 11.31 -16.45
CA TYR A 19 -1.30 11.25 -15.42
C TYR A 19 -1.40 9.85 -14.80
N PHE A 20 -1.43 8.80 -15.63
CA PHE A 20 -1.51 7.41 -15.19
C PHE A 20 -0.33 7.03 -14.28
N LEU A 21 0.90 7.36 -14.66
CA LEU A 21 2.09 7.06 -13.84
C LEU A 21 2.06 7.75 -12.48
N ALA A 22 1.63 9.02 -12.44
CA ALA A 22 1.47 9.75 -11.19
C ALA A 22 0.38 9.12 -10.30
N ALA A 23 -0.75 8.71 -10.89
CA ALA A 23 -1.80 8.00 -10.16
C ALA A 23 -1.32 6.64 -9.63
N MET A 24 -0.57 5.87 -10.42
CA MET A 24 -0.01 4.58 -9.98
C MET A 24 0.98 4.76 -8.82
N ASN A 25 1.77 5.83 -8.81
CA ASN A 25 2.64 6.16 -7.68
C ASN A 25 1.84 6.41 -6.39
N ASP A 26 0.72 7.12 -6.48
CA ASP A 26 -0.15 7.37 -5.32
C ASP A 26 -0.81 6.09 -4.82
N ILE A 27 -1.26 5.21 -5.73
CA ILE A 27 -1.79 3.88 -5.38
C ILE A 27 -0.72 3.06 -4.66
N LEU A 28 0.49 2.98 -5.23
CA LEU A 28 1.58 2.21 -4.66
C LEU A 28 1.94 2.70 -3.26
N SER A 29 2.07 4.01 -3.10
CA SER A 29 2.37 4.64 -1.80
C SER A 29 1.28 4.36 -0.77
N TYR A 30 0.00 4.45 -1.18
CA TYR A 30 -1.14 4.11 -0.33
C TYR A 30 -1.11 2.64 0.11
N VAL A 31 -0.88 1.72 -0.82
CA VAL A 31 -0.81 0.28 -0.57
C VAL A 31 0.33 -0.04 0.40
N LEU A 32 1.54 0.46 0.15
CA LEU A 32 2.72 0.20 0.98
C LEU A 32 2.52 0.70 2.42
N ASN A 33 1.99 1.92 2.58
CA ASN A 33 1.69 2.48 3.89
C ASN A 33 0.62 1.66 4.63
N LYS A 34 -0.38 1.15 3.90
CA LYS A 34 -1.46 0.35 4.49
C LYS A 34 -0.99 -1.01 5.00
N PHE A 35 -0.12 -1.70 4.25
CA PHE A 35 0.36 -3.02 4.64
C PHE A 35 1.40 -2.99 5.77
N ARG A 36 1.79 -1.80 6.27
CA ARG A 36 2.79 -1.61 7.33
C ARG A 36 4.06 -2.43 7.07
N ILE A 37 4.45 -2.50 5.81
CA ILE A 37 5.59 -3.29 5.37
C ILE A 37 6.86 -2.65 5.93
N ASN A 38 7.83 -3.47 6.36
CA ASN A 38 9.15 -2.98 6.75
C ASN A 38 9.74 -2.10 5.65
N GLN A 39 10.37 -0.99 6.04
CA GLN A 39 10.84 0.05 5.11
C GLN A 39 11.71 -0.52 3.97
N VAL A 40 12.60 -1.48 4.29
CA VAL A 40 13.43 -2.18 3.30
C VAL A 40 12.61 -2.96 2.27
N LEU A 41 11.61 -3.71 2.74
CA LEU A 41 10.76 -4.51 1.86
C LEU A 41 9.84 -3.61 1.01
N SER A 42 9.43 -2.47 1.56
CA SER A 42 8.70 -1.42 0.83
C SER A 42 9.52 -0.91 -0.36
N TYR A 43 10.81 -0.59 -0.16
CA TYR A 43 11.69 -0.18 -1.25
C TYR A 43 11.88 -1.27 -2.31
N ILE A 44 12.01 -2.54 -1.91
CA ILE A 44 12.11 -3.66 -2.86
C ILE A 44 10.84 -3.75 -3.71
N PHE A 45 9.66 -3.66 -3.10
CA PHE A 45 8.38 -3.66 -3.83
C PHE A 45 8.25 -2.45 -4.74
N GLN A 46 8.63 -1.26 -4.28
CA GLN A 46 8.66 -0.06 -5.13
C GLN A 46 9.56 -0.27 -6.34
N PHE A 47 10.78 -0.77 -6.14
CA PHE A 47 11.72 -1.00 -7.21
C PHE A 47 11.17 -1.98 -8.26
N ILE A 48 10.66 -3.14 -7.83
CA ILE A 48 10.09 -4.14 -8.74
C ILE A 48 8.90 -3.56 -9.51
N PHE A 49 8.03 -2.84 -8.81
CA PHE A 49 6.85 -2.23 -9.42
C PHE A 49 7.22 -1.15 -10.44
N TRP A 50 8.18 -0.28 -10.11
CA TRP A 50 8.69 0.74 -11.02
C TRP A 50 9.41 0.13 -12.22
N LEU A 51 10.14 -0.97 -12.03
CA LEU A 51 10.79 -1.69 -13.11
C LEU A 51 9.75 -2.29 -14.08
N GLY A 52 8.67 -2.86 -13.54
CA GLY A 52 7.52 -3.32 -14.34
C GLY A 52 6.81 -2.19 -15.08
N LEU A 53 6.58 -1.04 -14.42
CA LEU A 53 6.00 0.14 -15.05
C LEU A 53 6.90 0.73 -16.13
N ALA A 54 8.21 0.79 -15.91
CA ALA A 54 9.18 1.28 -16.88
C ALA A 54 9.23 0.36 -18.12
N TYR A 55 9.17 -0.95 -17.92
CA TYR A 55 9.04 -1.91 -19.03
C TYR A 55 7.76 -1.67 -19.84
N LEU A 56 6.60 -1.58 -19.17
CA LEU A 56 5.32 -1.29 -19.82
C LEU A 56 5.32 0.07 -20.52
N ALA A 57 5.93 1.08 -19.91
CA ALA A 57 6.10 2.42 -20.48
C ALA A 57 6.87 2.38 -21.79
N THR A 58 7.98 1.64 -21.80
CA THR A 58 8.84 1.50 -22.98
C THR A 58 8.11 0.75 -24.10
N GLU A 59 7.42 -0.34 -23.77
CA GLU A 59 6.64 -1.09 -24.76
C GLU A 59 5.51 -0.23 -25.36
N TYR A 60 4.81 0.52 -24.52
CA TYR A 60 3.75 1.45 -24.92
C TYR A 60 4.30 2.58 -25.81
N MET A 61 5.42 3.19 -25.41
CA MET A 61 6.10 4.23 -26.19
C MET A 61 6.50 3.72 -27.57
N MET A 62 7.10 2.53 -27.65
CA MET A 62 7.53 1.93 -28.91
C MET A 62 6.35 1.64 -29.85
N LYS A 63 5.23 1.16 -29.31
CA LYS A 63 4.00 0.90 -30.07
C LYS A 63 3.36 2.17 -30.62
N ILE A 64 3.30 3.25 -29.83
CA ILE A 64 2.62 4.50 -30.22
C ILE A 64 3.46 5.35 -31.16
N THR A 65 4.75 5.46 -30.88
CA THR A 65 5.64 6.36 -31.64
C THR A 65 6.24 5.68 -32.87
N LYS A 66 6.08 4.36 -33.03
CA LYS A 66 6.78 3.56 -34.05
C LYS A 66 8.30 3.80 -34.03
N GLY A 67 8.86 4.12 -32.85
CA GLY A 67 10.27 4.47 -32.67
C GLY A 67 10.62 5.95 -32.93
N ALA A 68 9.68 6.79 -33.40
CA ALA A 68 9.89 8.22 -33.58
C ALA A 68 9.62 8.98 -32.27
N LEU A 69 10.54 8.83 -31.31
CA LEU A 69 10.43 9.50 -30.02
C LEU A 69 10.84 10.98 -30.15
N THR A 70 9.89 11.89 -30.04
CA THR A 70 10.17 13.34 -30.09
C THR A 70 10.37 13.89 -28.68
N ILE A 71 11.33 14.79 -28.49
CA ILE A 71 11.63 15.35 -27.16
C ILE A 71 10.44 16.08 -26.53
N TYR A 72 9.53 16.60 -27.37
CA TYR A 72 8.28 17.24 -26.96
C TYR A 72 7.31 16.28 -26.28
N ALA A 73 7.31 14.99 -26.66
CA ALA A 73 6.48 13.97 -26.03
C ALA A 73 6.81 13.79 -24.53
N PHE A 74 8.10 13.89 -24.17
CA PHE A 74 8.52 13.89 -22.77
C PHE A 74 8.02 15.10 -22.00
N GLY A 75 7.94 16.27 -22.64
CA GLY A 75 7.37 17.48 -22.03
C GLY A 75 5.90 17.29 -21.65
N PHE A 76 5.08 16.73 -22.55
CA PHE A 76 3.66 16.45 -22.27
C PHE A 76 3.47 15.34 -21.24
N PHE A 77 4.38 14.37 -21.19
CA PHE A 77 4.41 13.36 -20.13
C PHE A 77 4.61 14.00 -18.75
N VAL A 78 5.62 14.87 -18.60
CA VAL A 78 5.87 15.59 -17.33
C VAL A 78 4.67 16.47 -16.98
N LEU A 79 4.11 17.18 -17.97
CA LEU A 79 2.94 18.04 -17.77
C LEU A 79 1.73 17.24 -17.25
N GLY A 80 1.45 16.07 -17.83
CA GLY A 80 0.37 15.19 -17.39
C GLY A 80 0.54 14.72 -15.94
N ALA A 81 1.76 14.35 -15.55
CA ALA A 81 2.07 13.98 -14.17
C ALA A 81 1.88 15.18 -13.21
N LEU A 82 2.31 16.37 -13.63
CA LEU A 82 2.23 17.59 -12.83
C LEU A 82 0.79 18.03 -12.59
N ILE A 83 -0.07 17.93 -13.61
CA ILE A 83 -1.53 18.15 -13.50
C ILE A 83 -2.13 17.24 -12.43
N HIS A 84 -1.79 15.96 -12.44
CA HIS A 84 -2.28 15.01 -11.43
C HIS A 84 -1.84 15.39 -10.02
N ILE A 85 -0.55 15.66 -9.82
CA ILE A 85 0.03 15.95 -8.49
C ILE A 85 -0.62 17.19 -7.88
N ILE A 86 -0.81 18.26 -8.66
CA ILE A 86 -1.36 19.52 -8.16
C ILE A 86 -2.87 19.42 -7.89
N TYR A 87 -3.64 18.88 -8.82
CA TYR A 87 -5.10 18.95 -8.77
C TYR A 87 -5.76 17.69 -8.19
N PHE A 88 -5.25 16.50 -8.50
CA PHE A 88 -5.96 15.24 -8.29
C PHE A 88 -5.41 14.36 -7.16
N SER A 89 -4.17 14.55 -6.71
CA SER A 89 -3.56 13.72 -5.66
C SER A 89 -4.42 13.60 -4.38
N LYS A 90 -4.91 14.73 -3.85
CA LYS A 90 -5.73 14.77 -2.63
C LYS A 90 -7.11 14.11 -2.77
N PRO A 91 -7.95 14.45 -3.78
CA PRO A 91 -9.23 13.76 -3.97
C PRO A 91 -9.03 12.28 -4.28
N PHE A 92 -8.01 11.93 -5.06
CA PHE A 92 -7.71 10.54 -5.40
C PHE A 92 -7.37 9.68 -4.18
N GLN A 93 -6.63 10.22 -3.20
CA GLN A 93 -6.40 9.52 -1.93
C GLN A 93 -7.69 9.29 -1.13
N LYS A 94 -8.63 10.26 -1.15
CA LYS A 94 -9.94 10.08 -0.51
C LYS A 94 -10.76 9.01 -1.21
N ASP A 95 -10.71 8.96 -2.53
CA ASP A 95 -11.42 7.95 -3.33
C ASP A 95 -10.83 6.55 -3.11
N LEU A 96 -9.50 6.45 -3.02
CA LEU A 96 -8.81 5.20 -2.65
C LEU A 96 -9.27 4.68 -1.28
N ALA A 97 -9.41 5.56 -0.29
CA ALA A 97 -9.90 5.17 1.03
C ALA A 97 -11.36 4.67 1.00
N HIS A 98 -12.23 5.30 0.20
CA HIS A 98 -13.60 4.81 0.01
C HIS A 98 -13.65 3.46 -0.71
N CYS A 99 -12.83 3.31 -1.77
CA CYS A 99 -12.72 2.07 -2.51
C CYS A 99 -12.22 0.93 -1.62
N ASP A 100 -11.29 1.22 -0.70
CA ASP A 100 -10.80 0.23 0.26
C ASP A 100 -11.89 -0.25 1.23
N GLN A 101 -12.71 0.67 1.74
CA GLN A 101 -13.85 0.30 2.58
C GLN A 101 -14.81 -0.61 1.82
N PHE A 102 -15.04 -0.32 0.54
CA PHE A 102 -15.88 -1.15 -0.33
C PHE A 102 -15.26 -2.53 -0.61
N LEU A 103 -13.98 -2.58 -0.97
CA LEU A 103 -13.23 -3.83 -1.17
C LEU A 103 -13.18 -4.67 0.10
N SER A 104 -13.04 -4.07 1.27
CA SER A 104 -13.06 -4.80 2.55
C SER A 104 -14.41 -5.51 2.79
N LYS A 105 -15.53 -4.89 2.38
CA LYS A 105 -16.86 -5.50 2.45
C LYS A 105 -16.96 -6.69 1.50
N ILE A 106 -16.43 -6.56 0.28
CA ILE A 106 -16.39 -7.64 -0.71
C ILE A 106 -15.50 -8.79 -0.20
N TYR A 107 -14.29 -8.49 0.27
CA TYR A 107 -13.37 -9.48 0.79
C TYR A 107 -13.96 -10.27 1.96
N ARG A 108 -14.68 -9.62 2.88
CA ARG A 108 -15.40 -10.31 3.96
C ARG A 108 -16.47 -11.27 3.43
N LYS A 109 -17.20 -10.88 2.37
CA LYS A 109 -18.18 -11.77 1.72
C LYS A 109 -17.49 -12.96 1.06
N ILE A 110 -16.43 -12.72 0.28
CA ILE A 110 -15.67 -13.76 -0.42
C ILE A 110 -15.01 -14.72 0.58
N LYS A 111 -14.39 -14.21 1.66
CA LYS A 111 -13.81 -15.03 2.73
C LYS A 111 -14.83 -15.99 3.35
N LYS A 112 -16.07 -15.53 3.58
CA LYS A 112 -17.15 -16.40 4.07
C LYS A 112 -17.48 -17.50 3.07
N VAL A 113 -17.55 -17.18 1.78
CA VAL A 113 -17.82 -18.14 0.71
C VAL A 113 -16.68 -19.17 0.61
N ILE A 114 -15.41 -18.73 0.62
CA ILE A 114 -14.25 -19.62 0.61
C ILE A 114 -14.27 -20.56 1.82
N ILE A 115 -14.55 -20.07 3.03
CA ILE A 115 -14.63 -20.92 4.23
C ILE A 115 -15.74 -21.97 4.09
N ILE A 116 -16.90 -21.61 3.53
CA ILE A 116 -18.01 -22.56 3.31
C ILE A 116 -17.65 -23.62 2.25
N ILE A 117 -16.86 -23.25 1.24
CA ILE A 117 -16.44 -24.17 0.17
C ILE A 117 -15.30 -25.08 0.64
N VAL A 118 -14.31 -24.54 1.34
CA VAL A 118 -13.10 -25.26 1.77
C VAL A 118 -13.35 -26.12 3.01
N ILE A 119 -14.32 -25.76 3.85
CA ILE A 119 -14.68 -26.53 5.04
C ILE A 119 -16.05 -27.18 4.81
N PRO A 120 -16.08 -28.48 4.44
CA PRO A 120 -17.32 -29.23 4.32
C PRO A 120 -18.10 -29.19 5.64
N LYS A 121 -19.43 -29.16 5.58
CA LYS A 121 -20.31 -29.07 6.77
C LYS A 121 -20.01 -30.19 7.77
N GLU A 122 -19.53 -31.34 7.30
CA GLU A 122 -19.14 -32.50 8.10
C GLU A 122 -17.99 -32.19 9.05
N VAL A 123 -16.98 -31.42 8.62
CA VAL A 123 -15.81 -31.04 9.44
C VAL A 123 -16.20 -29.99 10.49
N LEU A 124 -17.13 -29.08 10.18
CA LEU A 124 -17.69 -28.13 11.15
C LEU A 124 -18.49 -28.83 12.25
N VAL A 125 -19.29 -29.84 11.90
CA VAL A 125 -20.03 -30.66 12.86
C VAL A 125 -19.07 -31.52 13.70
N PHE A 126 -18.02 -32.09 13.08
CA PHE A 126 -16.98 -32.82 13.82
C PHE A 126 -16.21 -31.91 14.77
N GLY A 127 -15.82 -30.71 14.35
CA GLY A 127 -15.13 -29.73 15.20
C GLY A 127 -15.99 -29.27 16.37
N HIS A 128 -17.29 -29.05 16.15
CA HIS A 128 -18.23 -28.72 17.24
C HIS A 128 -18.43 -29.88 18.22
N LYS A 129 -18.31 -31.13 17.76
CA LYS A 129 -18.40 -32.34 18.59
C LYS A 129 -17.09 -32.65 19.34
N LEU A 130 -15.94 -32.28 18.77
CA LEU A 130 -14.61 -32.44 19.38
C LEU A 130 -14.25 -31.34 20.38
N LEU A 131 -14.87 -30.15 20.30
CA LEU A 131 -14.62 -29.07 21.25
C LEU A 131 -15.39 -29.32 22.56
N PRO A 132 -14.71 -29.60 23.69
CA PRO A 132 -15.38 -29.76 24.98
C PRO A 132 -16.04 -28.44 25.37
N LYS A 133 -17.33 -28.50 25.70
CA LYS A 133 -18.15 -27.36 26.12
C LYS A 133 -17.39 -26.47 27.14
N LYS A 134 -17.21 -25.20 26.76
CA LYS A 134 -16.93 -24.01 27.59
C LYS A 134 -15.58 -23.92 28.33
N LYS A 135 -14.93 -24.99 28.82
CA LYS A 135 -13.71 -24.84 29.65
C LYS A 135 -12.41 -24.59 28.86
N THR A 136 -12.25 -25.23 27.69
CA THR A 136 -11.01 -25.10 26.89
C THR A 136 -10.87 -23.74 26.22
N PHE A 137 -11.98 -23.10 25.86
CA PHE A 137 -12.00 -21.77 25.24
C PHE A 137 -11.53 -20.67 26.20
N VAL A 138 -11.86 -20.80 27.51
CA VAL A 138 -11.37 -19.89 28.55
C VAL A 138 -9.87 -20.06 28.75
N TRP A 139 -9.36 -21.30 28.73
CA TRP A 139 -7.93 -21.57 28.86
C TRP A 139 -7.12 -21.06 27.67
N LEU A 140 -7.62 -21.25 26.43
CA LEU A 140 -7.00 -20.68 25.25
C LEU A 140 -7.01 -19.15 25.31
N LYS A 141 -8.14 -18.52 25.68
CA LYS A 141 -8.25 -17.06 25.80
C LYS A 141 -7.28 -16.50 26.83
N GLN A 142 -7.06 -17.19 27.95
CA GLN A 142 -6.07 -16.81 28.97
C GLN A 142 -4.62 -16.99 28.49
N LYS A 143 -4.32 -18.07 27.75
CA LYS A 143 -2.98 -18.27 27.16
C LYS A 143 -2.67 -17.20 26.10
N PHE A 144 -3.62 -16.90 25.22
CA PHE A 144 -3.44 -15.88 24.19
C PHE A 144 -3.36 -14.46 24.78
N SER A 145 -4.10 -14.13 25.85
CA SER A 145 -3.97 -12.82 26.50
C SER A 145 -2.62 -12.65 27.21
N LYS A 146 -2.03 -13.72 27.75
CA LYS A 146 -0.67 -13.69 28.32
C LYS A 146 0.41 -13.50 27.25
N ILE A 147 0.24 -14.09 26.07
CA ILE A 147 1.17 -13.92 24.94
C ILE A 147 1.10 -12.48 24.41
N PHE A 148 -0.11 -11.94 24.18
CA PHE A 148 -0.29 -10.55 23.73
C PHE A 148 0.12 -9.50 24.77
N ARG A 149 0.04 -9.80 26.08
CA ARG A 149 0.52 -8.88 27.13
C ARG A 149 2.05 -8.83 27.23
N ARG A 150 2.76 -9.94 26.99
CA ARG A 150 4.23 -9.95 26.97
C ARG A 150 4.81 -9.20 25.78
N GLU A 151 4.14 -9.26 24.63
CA GLU A 151 4.57 -8.52 23.45
C GLU A 151 4.38 -7.01 23.65
N LYS A 152 3.29 -6.59 24.31
CA LYS A 152 3.05 -5.18 24.64
C LYS A 152 3.98 -4.60 25.73
N SER A 153 4.44 -5.42 26.69
CA SER A 153 5.45 -4.97 27.67
C SER A 153 6.84 -4.83 27.05
N SER A 154 7.21 -5.71 26.11
CA SER A 154 8.50 -5.63 25.41
C SER A 154 8.63 -4.44 24.45
N ILE A 155 7.50 -3.89 23.99
CA ILE A 155 7.46 -2.68 23.14
C ILE A 155 7.47 -1.39 23.98
N ASN A 156 6.97 -1.43 25.22
CA ASN A 156 7.00 -0.27 26.11
C ASN A 156 8.35 -0.05 26.80
N GLU A 157 9.11 -1.11 27.14
CA GLU A 157 10.48 -0.94 27.66
C GLU A 157 11.42 -0.34 26.61
N LYS A 158 11.33 -0.75 25.34
CA LYS A 158 12.19 -0.21 24.28
C LYS A 158 11.89 1.24 23.87
N ASN A 159 10.72 1.77 24.22
CA ASN A 159 10.37 3.18 23.93
C ASN A 159 10.66 4.12 25.11
N LEU A 160 11.01 3.59 26.30
CA LEU A 160 11.32 4.40 27.49
C LEU A 160 12.82 4.74 27.62
N ASP A 161 13.69 4.08 26.86
CA ASP A 161 15.15 4.31 26.89
C ASP A 161 15.65 5.33 25.84
N PHE A 162 14.77 5.97 25.06
CA PHE A 162 15.16 6.88 23.96
C PHE A 162 14.65 8.32 24.07
N ASP A 163 14.07 8.71 25.21
CA ASP A 163 13.57 10.07 25.40
C ASP A 163 13.90 10.56 26.81
N GLY A 164 14.97 11.36 26.95
CA GLY A 164 15.14 12.12 28.19
C GLY A 164 16.51 12.54 28.70
N ASP A 165 17.61 12.51 27.95
CA ASP A 165 18.82 13.26 28.36
C ASP A 165 18.69 14.75 27.98
N ASN A 166 17.70 15.39 28.60
CA ASN A 166 17.65 16.83 28.76
C ASN A 166 18.60 17.21 29.90
N ILE A 167 19.76 17.71 29.52
CA ILE A 167 20.74 18.37 30.38
C ILE A 167 20.03 19.47 31.19
N LYS A 168 19.77 19.22 32.47
CA LYS A 168 19.45 20.27 33.44
C LYS A 168 20.74 20.92 33.95
N PRO A 169 20.73 22.25 34.18
CA PRO A 169 21.87 22.97 34.73
C PRO A 169 21.96 22.70 36.23
N LEU A 170 23.10 22.19 36.70
CA LEU A 170 23.35 22.04 38.13
C LEU A 170 23.87 23.38 38.66
N SER A 171 22.99 24.10 39.34
CA SER A 171 23.35 25.18 40.23
C SER A 171 23.88 24.62 41.56
N SER A 172 24.77 25.42 42.17
CA SER A 172 25.09 25.49 43.60
C SER A 172 26.27 24.65 44.14
N GLN A 173 27.33 25.42 44.46
CA GLN A 173 27.98 25.50 45.78
C GLN A 173 29.30 24.76 46.07
N ARG A 174 30.25 25.58 46.59
CA ARG A 174 31.52 25.30 47.29
C ARG A 174 32.66 24.94 46.32
N LEU A 175 33.73 25.72 46.19
CA LEU A 175 34.56 26.42 47.18
C LEU A 175 35.21 27.66 46.57
#